data_AF-A0A5E4W9H2-F1
#
_entry.id   AF-A0A5E4W9H2-F1
#
_cell.length_a   1.000
_cell.length_b   1.000
_cell.length_c   1.000
_cell.angle_alpha   90.00
_cell.angle_beta   90.00
_cell.angle_gamma   90.00
#
_symmetry.space_group_name_H-M   'P 1'
#
loop_
_entity.id
_entity.type
_entity.pdbx_description
1 polymer ?
#
loop_
_entity_poly.entity_id
_entity_poly.type
_entity_poly.pdbx_seq_one_letter_code
_entity_poly.pdbx_strand_id
1 'polypeptide(L)'
;MQAKNWLFESAMQAGELKVAELGFTGIRQKTSPQTKVYAEATALLAVCLLRQRRLPDAEPLIAEVLASTSIRDLNRRRRFLAHVTQRFEQEGFVEAIRNLDPCKLDFEAIHDEASHLVRTKTDDEIYADIGRALPSEVVAFVRKVDLTTRRQLTVTEIKYLPPSANLEKKSELGKSFFSSLKLVVWRSLCDPASEIYKAWYSQGMSAFPSKKYYALALTSVLADIGFGIKAIAVSVTAPLIKLGLEVYCDRYKPADILVPPGSKS
;
A
#
# COMPACT_ATOMS: atom_id res chain seq x y z
N MET A 1 -18.67 18.89 2.01
CA MET A 1 -17.20 18.74 2.20
C MET A 1 -16.71 17.32 1.94
N GLN A 2 -17.43 16.27 2.33
CA GLN A 2 -17.07 14.87 2.02
C GLN A 2 -16.70 14.62 0.55
N ALA A 3 -17.54 15.07 -0.40
CA ALA A 3 -17.25 14.94 -1.84
C ALA A 3 -15.92 15.56 -2.27
N LYS A 4 -15.43 16.59 -1.55
CA LYS A 4 -14.13 17.20 -1.81
C LYS A 4 -12.98 16.33 -1.29
N ASN A 5 -13.16 15.58 -0.19
CA ASN A 5 -12.17 14.57 0.23
C ASN A 5 -11.98 13.54 -0.90
N TRP A 6 -13.07 13.04 -1.48
CA TRP A 6 -13.01 12.10 -2.60
C TRP A 6 -12.30 12.70 -3.82
N LEU A 7 -12.64 13.94 -4.19
CA LEU A 7 -11.97 14.63 -5.31
C LEU A 7 -10.46 14.73 -5.12
N PHE A 8 -10.00 15.16 -3.94
CA PHE A 8 -8.57 15.33 -3.68
C PHE A 8 -7.86 14.00 -3.43
N GLU A 9 -8.56 12.97 -2.96
CA GLU A 9 -8.02 11.60 -2.95
C GLU A 9 -7.78 11.11 -4.38
N SER A 10 -8.70 11.33 -5.31
CA SER A 10 -8.50 11.01 -6.73
C SER A 10 -7.29 11.76 -7.31
N ALA A 11 -7.12 13.05 -6.98
CA ALA A 11 -5.94 13.81 -7.38
C ALA A 11 -4.65 13.22 -6.79
N MET A 12 -4.64 12.87 -5.50
CA MET A 12 -3.50 12.20 -4.85
C MET A 12 -3.19 10.87 -5.54
N GLN A 13 -4.21 10.09 -5.90
CA GLN A 13 -4.07 8.83 -6.61
C GLN A 13 -3.52 8.98 -8.02
N ALA A 14 -3.79 10.11 -8.69
CA ALA A 14 -3.24 10.44 -10.01
C ALA A 14 -1.79 10.99 -9.95
N GLY A 15 -1.21 11.13 -8.76
CA GLY A 15 0.14 11.71 -8.59
C GLY A 15 0.16 13.24 -8.49
N GLU A 16 -1.01 13.90 -8.52
CA GLU A 16 -1.17 15.35 -8.38
C GLU A 16 -1.04 15.79 -6.90
N LEU A 17 0.08 15.45 -6.27
CA LEU A 17 0.29 15.58 -4.82
C LEU A 17 0.15 17.02 -4.32
N LYS A 18 0.58 18.01 -5.11
CA LYS A 18 0.47 19.43 -4.76
C LYS A 18 -0.99 19.89 -4.73
N VAL A 19 -1.80 19.46 -5.70
CA VAL A 19 -3.24 19.76 -5.76
C VAL A 19 -3.95 19.10 -4.57
N ALA A 20 -3.64 17.84 -4.30
CA ALA A 20 -4.19 17.11 -3.19
C ALA A 20 -3.85 17.73 -1.83
N GLU A 21 -2.57 18.09 -1.60
CA GLU A 21 -2.11 18.73 -0.36
C GLU A 21 -2.84 20.05 -0.09
N LEU A 22 -2.92 20.93 -1.09
CA LEU A 22 -3.67 22.19 -1.00
C LEU A 22 -5.16 21.94 -0.74
N GLY A 23 -5.72 20.93 -1.43
CA GLY A 23 -7.11 20.53 -1.28
C GLY A 23 -7.47 20.09 0.14
N PHE A 24 -6.71 19.14 0.71
CA PHE A 24 -6.94 18.66 2.07
C PHE A 24 -6.69 19.75 3.12
N THR A 25 -5.67 20.59 2.92
CA THR A 25 -5.44 21.76 3.77
C THR A 25 -6.63 22.70 3.78
N GLY A 26 -7.18 23.01 2.60
CA GLY A 26 -8.37 23.85 2.46
C GLY A 26 -9.63 23.22 3.05
N ILE A 27 -9.75 21.89 3.06
CA ILE A 27 -10.85 21.19 3.74
C ILE A 27 -10.71 21.36 5.26
N ARG A 28 -9.52 21.10 5.82
CA ARG A 28 -9.26 21.26 7.26
C ARG A 28 -9.57 22.68 7.75
N GLN A 29 -9.24 23.70 6.97
CA GLN A 29 -9.56 25.10 7.29
C GLN A 29 -11.06 25.40 7.30
N LYS A 30 -11.88 24.60 6.60
CA LYS A 30 -13.31 24.84 6.38
C LYS A 30 -14.21 23.84 7.11
N THR A 31 -13.64 22.92 7.87
CA THR A 31 -14.39 21.94 8.67
C THR A 31 -13.94 22.00 10.13
N SER A 32 -14.84 21.63 11.04
CA SER A 32 -14.50 21.59 12.46
C SER A 32 -13.63 20.36 12.77
N PRO A 33 -12.61 20.49 13.66
CA PRO A 33 -11.78 19.36 14.11
C PRO A 33 -12.57 18.20 14.72
N GLN A 34 -13.79 18.46 15.21
CA GLN A 34 -14.68 17.47 15.81
C GLN A 34 -15.46 16.65 14.76
N THR A 35 -15.25 16.90 13.47
CA THR A 35 -15.96 16.20 12.38
C THR A 35 -15.15 15.03 11.81
N LYS A 36 -15.85 13.97 11.39
CA LYS A 36 -15.23 12.85 10.66
C LYS A 36 -14.52 13.32 9.39
N VAL A 37 -15.12 14.27 8.66
CA VAL A 37 -14.58 14.84 7.42
C VAL A 37 -13.19 15.46 7.65
N TYR A 38 -13.02 16.18 8.77
CA TYR A 38 -11.73 16.75 9.14
C TYR A 38 -10.69 15.67 9.41
N ALA A 39 -11.02 14.64 10.21
CA ALA A 39 -10.10 13.54 10.50
C ALA A 39 -9.67 12.77 9.23
N GLU A 40 -10.60 12.53 8.29
CA GLU A 40 -10.29 11.93 7.00
C GLU A 40 -9.37 12.83 6.15
N ALA A 41 -9.63 14.13 6.10
CA ALA A 41 -8.77 15.08 5.38
C ALA A 41 -7.37 15.16 5.99
N THR A 42 -7.25 15.17 7.33
CA THR A 42 -5.97 15.14 8.03
C THR A 42 -5.21 13.85 7.72
N ALA A 43 -5.88 12.70 7.69
CA ALA A 43 -5.26 11.42 7.34
C ALA A 43 -4.73 11.39 5.89
N LEU A 44 -5.53 11.85 4.93
CA LEU A 44 -5.13 11.91 3.53
C LEU A 44 -4.03 12.94 3.28
N LEU A 45 -4.01 14.04 4.04
CA LEU A 45 -2.92 15.01 4.01
C LEU A 45 -1.62 14.39 4.53
N ALA A 46 -1.66 13.61 5.62
CA ALA A 46 -0.50 12.86 6.10
C ALA A 46 0.03 11.90 5.03
N VAL A 47 -0.85 11.18 4.32
CA VAL A 47 -0.46 10.33 3.18
C VAL A 47 0.23 11.14 2.07
N CYS A 48 -0.29 12.31 1.71
CA CYS A 48 0.35 13.19 0.71
C CYS A 48 1.78 13.56 1.11
N LEU A 49 2.00 13.89 2.38
CA LEU A 49 3.32 14.26 2.90
C LEU A 49 4.26 13.06 2.96
N LEU A 50 3.76 11.88 3.32
CA LEU A 50 4.54 10.63 3.25
C LEU A 50 5.02 10.36 1.83
N ARG A 51 4.15 10.48 0.81
CA ARG A 51 4.50 10.34 -0.62
C ARG A 51 5.50 11.39 -1.12
N GLN A 52 5.65 12.50 -0.40
CA GLN A 52 6.66 13.53 -0.69
C GLN A 52 7.94 13.36 0.14
N ARG A 53 8.08 12.27 0.91
CA ARG A 53 9.17 12.03 1.88
C ARG A 53 9.28 13.11 2.96
N ARG A 54 8.22 13.89 3.18
CA ARG A 54 8.14 14.95 4.18
C ARG A 54 7.64 14.37 5.51
N LEU A 55 8.34 13.36 6.02
CA LEU A 55 7.95 12.70 7.27
C LEU A 55 7.79 13.68 8.43
N PRO A 56 8.72 14.64 8.69
CA PRO A 56 8.57 15.61 9.79
C PRO A 56 7.26 16.40 9.73
N ASP A 57 6.76 16.70 8.54
CA ASP A 57 5.50 17.41 8.35
C ASP A 57 4.28 16.48 8.53
N ALA A 58 4.45 15.19 8.21
CA ALA A 58 3.41 14.17 8.38
C ALA A 58 3.21 13.77 9.83
N GLU A 59 4.26 13.72 10.66
CA GLU A 59 4.20 13.28 12.06
C GLU A 59 3.12 14.00 12.91
N PRO A 60 3.01 15.35 12.91
CA PRO A 60 1.96 16.02 13.69
C PRO A 60 0.55 15.68 13.20
N LEU A 61 0.37 15.45 11.89
CA LEU A 61 -0.93 15.07 11.33
C LEU A 61 -1.30 13.62 11.67
N ILE A 62 -0.32 12.71 11.67
CA ILE A 62 -0.50 11.34 12.14
C ILE A 62 -0.95 11.36 13.60
N ALA A 63 -0.27 12.12 14.46
CA ALA A 63 -0.66 12.26 15.86
C ALA A 63 -2.09 12.81 16.02
N GLU A 64 -2.44 13.86 15.26
CA GLU A 64 -3.77 14.46 15.28
C GLU A 64 -4.88 13.46 14.88
N VAL A 65 -4.65 12.67 13.83
CA VAL A 65 -5.61 11.66 13.35
C VAL A 65 -5.85 10.58 14.39
N LEU A 66 -4.78 10.11 15.02
CA LEU A 66 -4.85 9.02 16.01
C LEU A 66 -5.49 9.50 17.32
N ALA A 67 -5.24 10.75 17.73
CA ALA A 67 -5.87 11.38 18.89
C ALA A 67 -7.31 11.85 18.63
N SER A 68 -7.71 12.04 17.37
CA SER A 68 -9.02 12.60 17.01
C SER A 68 -10.16 11.80 17.62
N THR A 69 -11.11 12.45 18.29
CA THR A 69 -12.33 11.85 18.88
C THR A 69 -13.58 12.02 18.03
N SER A 70 -13.42 12.46 16.78
CA SER A 70 -14.54 12.82 15.89
C SER A 70 -15.44 11.64 15.50
N ILE A 71 -14.92 10.41 15.54
CA ILE A 71 -15.67 9.17 15.34
C ILE A 71 -16.03 8.58 16.72
N ARG A 72 -17.28 8.82 17.14
CA ARG A 72 -17.79 8.44 18.47
C ARG A 72 -18.05 6.94 18.63
N ASP A 73 -18.52 6.28 17.58
CA ASP A 73 -18.76 4.83 17.61
C ASP A 73 -17.42 4.07 17.69
N LEU A 74 -17.26 3.26 18.74
CA LEU A 74 -15.99 2.59 19.05
C LEU A 74 -15.56 1.61 17.95
N ASN A 75 -16.51 0.88 17.34
CA ASN A 75 -16.19 -0.09 16.29
C ASN A 75 -15.76 0.61 14.99
N ARG A 76 -16.45 1.69 14.61
CA ARG A 76 -16.05 2.55 13.47
C ARG A 76 -14.73 3.24 13.73
N ARG A 77 -14.48 3.70 14.96
CA ARG A 77 -13.19 4.29 15.37
C ARG A 77 -12.06 3.28 15.20
N ARG A 78 -12.21 2.08 15.75
CA ARG A 78 -11.19 1.01 15.64
C ARG A 78 -10.89 0.66 14.19
N ARG A 79 -11.91 0.50 13.36
CA ARG A 79 -11.74 0.24 11.92
C ARG A 79 -11.04 1.39 11.20
N PHE A 80 -11.43 2.62 11.49
CA PHE A 80 -10.75 3.80 10.96
C PHE A 80 -9.26 3.78 11.32
N LEU A 81 -8.92 3.67 12.61
CA LEU A 81 -7.54 3.63 13.09
C LEU A 81 -6.72 2.49 12.46
N ALA A 82 -7.31 1.30 12.30
CA ALA A 82 -6.67 0.18 11.63
C ALA A 82 -6.38 0.51 10.14
N HIS A 83 -7.35 1.09 9.42
CA HIS A 83 -7.18 1.46 8.02
C HIS A 83 -6.14 2.57 7.83
N VAL A 84 -6.18 3.66 8.61
CA VAL A 84 -5.20 4.74 8.48
C VAL A 84 -3.80 4.30 8.86
N THR A 85 -3.65 3.52 9.94
CA THR A 85 -2.34 2.97 10.34
C THR A 85 -1.77 2.06 9.26
N GLN A 86 -2.59 1.13 8.74
CA GLN A 86 -2.19 0.28 7.63
C GLN A 86 -1.81 1.12 6.40
N ARG A 87 -2.59 2.16 6.09
CA ARG A 87 -2.30 3.02 4.94
C ARG A 87 -0.97 3.76 5.09
N PHE A 88 -0.66 4.30 6.27
CA PHE A 88 0.62 4.96 6.52
C PHE A 88 1.82 4.00 6.36
N GLU A 89 1.71 2.78 6.88
CA GLU A 89 2.74 1.76 6.70
C GLU A 89 2.93 1.40 5.21
N GLN A 90 1.84 1.18 4.49
CA GLN A 90 1.87 0.80 3.07
C GLN A 90 2.47 1.90 2.18
N GLU A 91 2.05 3.15 2.39
CA GLU A 91 2.62 4.30 1.70
C GLU A 91 4.09 4.49 2.08
N GLY A 92 4.44 4.17 3.33
CA GLY A 92 5.82 4.15 3.80
C GLY A 92 6.71 3.18 3.00
N PHE A 93 6.25 1.95 2.78
CA PHE A 93 6.98 0.96 1.97
C PHE A 93 7.13 1.40 0.51
N VAL A 94 6.02 1.79 -0.12
CA VAL A 94 6.01 2.16 -1.55
C VAL A 94 6.89 3.38 -1.81
N GLU A 95 6.86 4.38 -0.91
CA GLU A 95 7.69 5.56 -1.08
C GLU A 95 9.18 5.28 -0.79
N ALA A 96 9.47 4.41 0.16
CA ALA A 96 10.85 4.04 0.48
C ALA A 96 11.56 3.34 -0.68
N ILE A 97 10.86 2.56 -1.50
CA ILE A 97 11.45 1.88 -2.67
C ILE A 97 11.48 2.75 -3.93
N ARG A 98 10.82 3.91 -3.93
CA ARG A 98 10.76 4.77 -5.12
C ARG A 98 12.16 5.27 -5.50
N ASN A 99 12.49 5.15 -6.79
CA ASN A 99 13.78 5.57 -7.37
C ASN A 99 15.02 4.96 -6.68
N LEU A 100 14.87 3.81 -6.02
CA LEU A 100 15.95 3.24 -5.21
C LEU A 100 17.00 2.50 -6.06
N ASP A 101 16.59 1.92 -7.18
CA ASP A 101 17.50 1.19 -8.07
C ASP A 101 16.86 1.11 -9.46
N PRO A 102 17.11 2.06 -10.38
CA PRO A 102 16.53 2.03 -11.72
C PRO A 102 17.27 1.03 -12.63
N CYS A 103 17.34 -0.23 -12.22
CA CYS A 103 17.88 -1.31 -13.02
C CYS A 103 16.82 -1.88 -13.98
N LYS A 104 17.24 -2.29 -15.18
CA LYS A 104 16.36 -2.91 -16.16
C LYS A 104 16.01 -4.33 -15.73
N LEU A 105 14.75 -4.55 -15.37
CA LEU A 105 14.22 -5.87 -15.05
C LEU A 105 13.89 -6.65 -16.34
N ASP A 106 14.33 -7.90 -16.40
CA ASP A 106 13.94 -8.85 -17.44
C ASP A 106 12.76 -9.69 -16.94
N PHE A 107 11.56 -9.45 -17.48
CA PHE A 107 10.35 -10.12 -17.05
C PHE A 107 10.35 -11.62 -17.37
N GLU A 108 11.07 -12.07 -18.40
CA GLU A 108 11.13 -13.49 -18.74
C GLU A 108 11.92 -14.27 -17.70
N ALA A 109 13.13 -13.77 -17.38
CA ALA A 109 13.96 -14.33 -16.33
C ALA A 109 13.24 -14.30 -14.97
N ILE A 110 12.54 -13.20 -14.66
CA ILE A 110 11.77 -13.07 -13.42
C ILE A 110 10.67 -14.10 -13.32
N HIS A 111 9.92 -14.33 -14.39
CA HIS A 111 8.86 -15.34 -14.41
C HIS A 111 9.41 -16.75 -14.20
N ASP A 112 10.52 -17.08 -14.88
CA ASP A 112 11.08 -18.44 -14.84
C ASP A 112 11.65 -18.74 -13.45
N GLU A 113 12.34 -17.78 -12.83
CA GLU A 113 12.83 -17.88 -11.45
C GLU A 113 11.67 -17.91 -10.44
N ALA A 114 10.64 -17.08 -10.62
CA ALA A 114 9.47 -17.08 -9.75
C ALA A 114 8.73 -18.43 -9.81
N SER A 115 8.58 -19.00 -11.00
CA SER A 115 8.00 -20.33 -11.20
C SER A 115 8.83 -21.43 -10.54
N HIS A 116 10.16 -21.29 -10.53
CA HIS A 116 11.02 -22.16 -9.75
C HIS A 116 10.77 -22.02 -8.24
N LEU A 117 10.64 -20.80 -7.70
CA LEU A 117 10.32 -20.59 -6.30
C LEU A 117 8.97 -21.21 -5.90
N VAL A 118 7.93 -21.06 -6.73
CA VAL A 118 6.60 -21.65 -6.46
C VAL A 118 6.69 -23.17 -6.30
N ARG A 119 7.57 -23.84 -7.05
CA ARG A 119 7.75 -25.30 -7.00
C ARG A 119 8.63 -25.77 -5.83
N THR A 120 9.51 -24.92 -5.33
CA THR A 120 10.60 -25.33 -4.42
C THR A 120 10.51 -24.76 -3.02
N LYS A 121 9.67 -23.74 -2.79
CA LYS A 121 9.55 -23.06 -1.51
C LYS A 121 8.11 -22.98 -1.01
N THR A 122 7.98 -22.93 0.30
CA THR A 122 6.74 -22.59 1.00
C THR A 122 6.44 -21.09 0.92
N ASP A 123 5.21 -20.69 1.23
CA ASP A 123 4.83 -19.26 1.23
C ASP A 123 5.67 -18.45 2.22
N ASP A 124 5.90 -18.99 3.42
CA ASP A 124 6.65 -18.28 4.47
C ASP A 124 8.12 -18.08 4.06
N GLU A 125 8.72 -19.04 3.36
CA GLU A 125 10.08 -18.91 2.80
C GLU A 125 10.15 -17.86 1.68
N ILE A 126 9.14 -17.82 0.80
CA ILE A 126 9.06 -16.81 -0.26
C ILE A 126 8.90 -15.41 0.34
N TYR A 127 8.02 -15.24 1.34
CA TYR A 127 7.92 -13.97 2.06
C TYR A 127 9.22 -13.63 2.80
N ALA A 128 9.92 -14.62 3.35
CA ALA A 128 11.23 -14.39 3.96
C ALA A 128 12.31 -13.98 2.95
N ASP A 129 12.25 -14.45 1.69
CA ASP A 129 13.12 -13.96 0.61
C ASP A 129 12.86 -12.48 0.34
N ILE A 130 11.59 -12.07 0.23
CA ILE A 130 11.20 -10.65 0.06
C ILE A 130 11.82 -9.81 1.19
N GLY A 131 11.59 -10.19 2.45
CA GLY A 131 12.09 -9.44 3.61
C GLY A 131 13.62 -9.40 3.73
N ARG A 132 14.33 -10.39 3.17
CA ARG A 132 15.81 -10.40 3.10
C ARG A 132 16.35 -9.53 1.97
N ALA A 133 15.64 -9.46 0.86
CA ALA A 133 16.05 -8.68 -0.29
C ALA A 133 15.77 -7.17 -0.12
N LEU A 134 14.93 -6.78 0.85
CA LEU A 134 14.67 -5.37 1.16
C LEU A 134 15.93 -4.65 1.67
N PRO A 135 16.29 -3.51 1.06
CA PRO A 135 17.39 -2.68 1.52
C PRO A 135 17.16 -2.14 2.93
N SER A 136 18.24 -1.98 3.70
CA SER A 136 18.18 -1.55 5.11
C SER A 136 17.55 -0.17 5.28
N GLU A 137 17.76 0.71 4.31
CA GLU A 137 17.16 2.06 4.24
C GLU A 137 15.64 2.01 4.12
N VAL A 138 15.09 1.06 3.35
CA VAL A 138 13.64 0.83 3.27
C VAL A 138 13.09 0.38 4.62
N VAL A 139 13.77 -0.58 5.26
CA VAL A 139 13.38 -1.09 6.58
C VAL A 139 13.46 0.02 7.64
N ALA A 140 14.48 0.87 7.59
CA ALA A 140 14.66 1.98 8.52
C ALA A 140 13.56 3.04 8.37
N PHE A 141 13.19 3.39 7.13
CA PHE A 141 12.13 4.36 6.86
C PHE A 141 10.78 3.88 7.38
N VAL A 142 10.39 2.65 7.06
CA VAL A 142 9.12 2.06 7.50
C VAL A 142 9.09 1.92 9.02
N ARG A 143 10.21 1.51 9.64
CA ARG A 143 10.34 1.47 11.11
C ARG A 143 10.06 2.84 11.72
N LYS A 144 10.57 3.91 11.12
CA LYS A 144 10.34 5.27 11.61
C LYS A 144 8.85 5.63 11.54
N VAL A 145 8.19 5.33 10.43
CA VAL A 145 6.73 5.57 10.26
C VAL A 145 5.90 4.78 11.28
N ASP A 146 6.20 3.49 11.49
CA ASP A 146 5.50 2.65 12.47
C ASP A 146 5.70 3.15 13.90
N LEU A 147 6.95 3.48 14.29
CA LEU A 147 7.25 4.04 15.61
C LEU A 147 6.53 5.38 15.85
N THR A 148 6.52 6.26 14.84
CA THR A 148 5.79 7.54 14.91
C THR A 148 4.30 7.29 15.12
N THR A 149 3.72 6.30 14.45
CA THR A 149 2.29 5.96 14.58
C THR A 149 1.98 5.37 15.97
N ARG A 150 2.75 4.38 16.42
CA ARG A 150 2.49 3.66 17.68
C ARG A 150 2.70 4.49 18.93
N ARG A 151 3.67 5.42 18.92
CA ARG A 151 3.91 6.33 20.06
C ARG A 151 2.71 7.21 20.41
N GLN A 152 1.79 7.41 19.46
CA GLN A 152 0.63 8.28 19.63
C GLN A 152 -0.61 7.52 20.13
N LEU A 153 -0.53 6.20 20.29
CA LEU A 153 -1.66 5.34 20.64
C LEU A 153 -1.57 4.80 22.05
N THR A 154 -2.71 4.64 22.69
CA THR A 154 -2.79 3.95 23.99
C THR A 154 -2.49 2.46 23.84
N VAL A 155 -2.07 1.79 24.93
CA VAL A 155 -1.86 0.33 24.94
C VAL A 155 -3.09 -0.43 24.46
N THR A 156 -4.28 0.06 24.82
CA THR A 156 -5.56 -0.52 24.40
C THR A 156 -5.75 -0.38 22.89
N GLU A 157 -5.48 0.78 22.29
CA GLU A 157 -5.61 0.98 20.85
C GLU A 157 -4.57 0.18 20.07
N ILE A 158 -3.34 0.08 20.56
CA ILE A 158 -2.28 -0.74 19.96
C ILE A 158 -2.70 -2.21 19.85
N LYS A 159 -3.42 -2.75 20.83
CA LYS A 159 -3.93 -4.13 20.79
C LYS A 159 -4.97 -4.38 19.69
N TYR A 160 -5.64 -3.34 19.21
CA TYR A 160 -6.64 -3.43 18.15
C TYR A 160 -6.07 -3.08 16.77
N LEU A 161 -4.84 -2.60 16.70
CA LEU A 161 -4.17 -2.45 15.42
C LEU A 161 -3.76 -3.81 14.86
N PRO A 162 -3.66 -3.95 13.53
CA PRO A 162 -2.93 -5.08 12.98
C PRO A 162 -1.54 -5.16 13.64
N PRO A 163 -1.05 -6.38 13.91
CA PRO A 163 0.32 -6.55 14.39
C PRO A 163 1.23 -5.81 13.40
N SER A 164 2.14 -4.98 13.93
CA SER A 164 3.18 -4.38 13.08
C SER A 164 3.85 -5.53 12.36
N ALA A 165 4.35 -5.27 11.14
CA ALA A 165 5.42 -6.11 10.62
C ALA A 165 6.39 -6.34 11.76
N ASN A 166 6.55 -7.58 12.23
CA ASN A 166 7.66 -7.86 13.13
C ASN A 166 8.89 -7.67 12.25
N LEU A 167 9.45 -6.45 12.26
CA LEU A 167 10.52 -6.03 11.35
C LEU A 167 11.80 -6.84 11.57
N GLU A 168 11.86 -7.62 12.66
CA GLU A 168 12.91 -8.59 12.95
C GLU A 168 12.64 -9.93 12.24
N LYS A 169 11.38 -10.37 12.16
CA LYS A 169 11.00 -11.58 11.43
C LYS A 169 10.85 -11.28 9.93
N LYS A 170 11.84 -11.71 9.15
CA LYS A 170 11.91 -11.47 7.68
C LYS A 170 10.66 -11.89 6.91
N SER A 171 10.00 -12.99 7.29
CA SER A 171 8.74 -13.38 6.66
C SER A 171 7.61 -12.35 6.89
N GLU A 172 7.44 -11.85 8.11
CA GLU A 172 6.40 -10.85 8.39
C GLU A 172 6.70 -9.52 7.70
N LEU A 173 7.97 -9.11 7.68
CA LEU A 173 8.42 -7.97 6.89
C LEU A 173 8.07 -8.14 5.40
N GLY A 174 8.33 -9.31 4.83
CA GLY A 174 7.99 -9.62 3.45
C GLY A 174 6.48 -9.63 3.17
N LYS A 175 5.66 -10.14 4.10
CA LYS A 175 4.19 -10.09 3.99
C LYS A 175 3.67 -8.66 4.00
N SER A 176 4.19 -7.82 4.90
CA SER A 176 3.81 -6.40 4.96
C SER A 176 4.22 -5.64 3.71
N PHE A 177 5.44 -5.86 3.21
CA PHE A 177 5.89 -5.30 1.95
C PHE A 177 5.02 -5.75 0.78
N PHE A 178 4.77 -7.05 0.63
CA PHE A 178 3.91 -7.59 -0.42
C PHE A 178 2.50 -6.99 -0.37
N SER A 179 1.93 -6.85 0.83
CA SER A 179 0.64 -6.21 1.04
C SER A 179 0.62 -4.74 0.62
N SER A 180 1.73 -4.01 0.82
CA SER A 180 1.86 -2.61 0.42
C SER A 180 1.83 -2.40 -1.09
N LEU A 181 2.34 -3.38 -1.86
CA LEU A 181 2.38 -3.31 -3.32
C LEU A 181 1.00 -3.24 -3.95
N LYS A 182 -0.06 -3.59 -3.22
CA LYS A 182 -1.44 -3.40 -3.70
C LYS A 182 -1.74 -1.94 -4.11
N LEU A 183 -1.04 -0.96 -3.54
CA LEU A 183 -1.21 0.44 -3.90
C LEU A 183 -0.76 0.77 -5.33
N VAL A 184 0.13 -0.05 -5.92
CA VAL A 184 0.70 0.18 -7.25
C VAL A 184 0.42 -0.97 -8.22
N VAL A 185 0.51 -2.22 -7.76
CA VAL A 185 0.31 -3.43 -8.58
C VAL A 185 -1.17 -3.67 -8.89
N TRP A 186 -2.07 -3.40 -7.94
CA TRP A 186 -3.49 -3.71 -8.11
C TRP A 186 -4.10 -2.98 -9.32
N ARG A 187 -3.73 -1.71 -9.55
CA ARG A 187 -4.23 -0.97 -10.73
C ARG A 187 -3.78 -1.59 -12.05
N SER A 188 -2.54 -2.05 -12.10
CA SER A 188 -2.01 -2.69 -13.30
C SER A 188 -2.69 -4.03 -13.57
N LEU A 189 -2.91 -4.84 -12.53
CA LEU A 189 -3.43 -6.20 -12.67
C LEU A 189 -4.96 -6.32 -12.67
N CYS A 190 -5.66 -5.45 -11.94
CA CYS A 190 -7.06 -5.65 -11.53
C CYS A 190 -8.01 -4.53 -11.98
N ASP A 191 -7.50 -3.39 -12.47
CA ASP A 191 -8.34 -2.31 -12.96
C ASP A 191 -8.92 -2.67 -14.33
N PRO A 192 -10.25 -2.66 -14.54
CA PRO A 192 -10.86 -2.89 -15.84
C PRO A 192 -10.36 -1.98 -16.97
N ALA A 193 -9.83 -0.80 -16.63
CA ALA A 193 -9.22 0.11 -17.60
C ALA A 193 -7.81 -0.33 -18.04
N SER A 194 -7.13 -1.18 -17.28
CA SER A 194 -5.78 -1.67 -17.57
C SER A 194 -5.76 -2.59 -18.79
N GLU A 195 -4.77 -2.39 -19.67
CA GLU A 195 -4.53 -3.27 -20.82
C GLU A 195 -4.19 -4.71 -20.37
N ILE A 196 -3.52 -4.88 -19.23
CA ILE A 196 -3.20 -6.21 -18.70
C ILE A 196 -4.46 -6.93 -18.22
N TYR A 197 -5.37 -6.20 -17.57
CA TYR A 197 -6.66 -6.75 -17.16
C TYR A 197 -7.52 -7.12 -18.38
N LYS A 198 -7.60 -6.23 -19.39
CA LYS A 198 -8.33 -6.52 -20.64
C LYS A 198 -7.76 -7.72 -21.37
N ALA A 199 -6.44 -7.86 -21.42
CA ALA A 199 -5.77 -9.02 -22.02
C ALA A 199 -6.15 -10.33 -21.31
N TRP A 200 -6.25 -10.32 -19.97
CA TRP A 200 -6.75 -11.48 -19.21
C TRP A 200 -8.20 -11.82 -19.55
N TYR A 201 -9.10 -10.83 -19.47
CA TYR A 201 -10.54 -11.06 -19.66
C TYR A 201 -10.89 -11.51 -21.09
N SER A 202 -10.12 -11.05 -22.09
CA SER A 202 -10.33 -11.40 -23.50
C SER A 202 -9.67 -12.71 -23.94
N GLN A 203 -8.55 -13.12 -23.32
CA GLN A 203 -7.77 -14.28 -23.77
C GLN A 203 -7.98 -15.54 -22.93
N GLY A 204 -8.74 -15.45 -21.83
CA GLY A 204 -9.10 -16.58 -20.97
C GLY A 204 -7.99 -17.01 -20.00
N MET A 205 -8.40 -17.70 -18.92
CA MET A 205 -7.53 -18.03 -17.78
C MET A 205 -6.29 -18.87 -18.12
N SER A 206 -6.35 -19.71 -19.17
CA SER A 206 -5.23 -20.59 -19.55
C SER A 206 -4.06 -19.86 -20.22
N ALA A 207 -4.28 -18.67 -20.77
CA ALA A 207 -3.25 -17.87 -21.43
C ALA A 207 -2.39 -17.07 -20.44
N PHE A 208 -2.83 -16.87 -19.20
CA PHE A 208 -2.21 -15.88 -18.31
C PHE A 208 -0.87 -16.33 -17.70
N PRO A 209 -0.75 -17.57 -17.17
CA PRO A 209 0.54 -18.10 -16.72
C PRO A 209 1.51 -18.33 -17.89
N SER A 210 1.01 -18.81 -19.04
CA SER A 210 1.83 -19.15 -20.21
C SER A 210 2.41 -17.93 -20.92
N LYS A 211 1.75 -16.76 -20.81
CA LYS A 211 2.25 -15.49 -21.37
C LYS A 211 3.00 -14.62 -20.36
N LYS A 212 3.34 -15.15 -19.19
CA LYS A 212 4.19 -14.48 -18.18
C LYS A 212 3.65 -13.11 -17.70
N TYR A 213 2.33 -12.87 -17.79
CA TYR A 213 1.73 -11.55 -17.54
C TYR A 213 1.94 -11.01 -16.12
N TYR A 214 2.01 -11.87 -15.09
CA TYR A 214 2.33 -11.41 -13.73
C TYR A 214 3.70 -10.73 -13.65
N ALA A 215 4.71 -11.34 -14.28
CA ALA A 215 6.06 -10.78 -14.30
C ALA A 215 6.10 -9.50 -15.14
N LEU A 216 5.42 -9.48 -16.29
CA LEU A 216 5.33 -8.29 -17.13
C LEU A 216 4.67 -7.11 -16.41
N ALA A 217 3.53 -7.35 -15.76
CA ALA A 217 2.82 -6.32 -15.00
C ALA A 217 3.65 -5.80 -13.84
N LEU A 218 4.23 -6.71 -13.05
CA LEU A 218 5.05 -6.33 -11.91
C LEU A 218 6.28 -5.54 -12.36
N THR A 219 7.01 -6.02 -13.37
CA THR A 219 8.21 -5.33 -13.86
C THR A 219 7.89 -3.95 -14.42
N SER A 220 6.78 -3.78 -15.14
CA SER A 220 6.30 -2.46 -15.59
C SER A 220 6.04 -1.54 -14.40
N VAL A 221 5.27 -2.01 -13.41
CA VAL A 221 4.95 -1.20 -12.22
C VAL A 221 6.19 -0.83 -11.41
N LEU A 222 7.12 -1.76 -11.25
CA LEU A 222 8.37 -1.51 -10.53
C LEU A 222 9.27 -0.53 -11.31
N ALA A 223 9.32 -0.65 -12.64
CA ALA A 223 10.02 0.30 -13.49
C ALA A 223 9.43 1.72 -13.40
N ASP A 224 8.10 1.86 -13.41
CA ASP A 224 7.41 3.15 -13.31
C ASP A 224 7.71 3.88 -11.99
N ILE A 225 7.99 3.14 -10.91
CA ILE A 225 8.39 3.72 -9.61
C ILE A 225 9.92 3.79 -9.44
N GLY A 226 10.71 3.44 -10.46
CA GLY A 226 12.17 3.48 -10.42
C GLY A 226 12.81 2.42 -9.50
N PHE A 227 12.22 1.23 -9.45
CA PHE A 227 12.66 0.12 -8.61
C PHE A 227 12.99 -1.14 -9.42
N GLY A 228 14.21 -1.64 -9.27
CA GLY A 228 14.81 -2.63 -10.18
C GLY A 228 15.51 -3.78 -9.46
N ILE A 229 15.20 -4.02 -8.18
CA ILE A 229 15.79 -5.13 -7.44
C ILE A 229 15.18 -6.45 -7.91
N LYS A 230 15.91 -7.17 -8.76
CA LYS A 230 15.49 -8.45 -9.35
C LYS A 230 15.03 -9.47 -8.30
N ALA A 231 15.77 -9.62 -7.20
CA ALA A 231 15.43 -10.56 -6.14
C ALA A 231 14.03 -10.29 -5.56
N ILE A 232 13.64 -9.02 -5.41
CA ILE A 232 12.30 -8.64 -4.96
C ILE A 232 11.28 -8.92 -6.05
N ALA A 233 11.54 -8.54 -7.30
CA ALA A 233 10.62 -8.80 -8.41
C ALA A 233 10.31 -10.29 -8.57
N VAL A 234 11.33 -11.17 -8.46
CA VAL A 234 11.18 -12.63 -8.46
C VAL A 234 10.31 -13.09 -7.28
N SER A 235 10.69 -12.73 -6.06
CA SER A 235 10.00 -13.20 -4.85
C SER A 235 8.60 -12.61 -4.67
N VAL A 236 8.26 -11.48 -5.29
CA VAL A 236 6.90 -10.91 -5.34
C VAL A 236 6.07 -11.53 -6.45
N THR A 237 6.67 -11.89 -7.58
CA THR A 237 5.96 -12.57 -8.67
C THR A 237 5.48 -13.95 -8.24
N ALA A 238 6.26 -14.68 -7.43
CA ALA A 238 5.90 -16.03 -7.01
C ALA A 238 4.57 -16.13 -6.23
N PRO A 239 4.29 -15.29 -5.20
CA PRO A 239 2.98 -15.25 -4.54
C PRO A 239 1.84 -14.86 -5.48
N LEU A 240 2.07 -13.98 -6.45
CA LEU A 240 1.05 -13.62 -7.45
C LEU A 240 0.68 -14.82 -8.33
N ILE A 241 1.67 -15.58 -8.79
CA ILE A 241 1.45 -16.83 -9.53
C ILE A 241 0.66 -17.83 -8.68
N LYS A 242 1.02 -17.98 -7.41
CA LYS A 242 0.44 -19.00 -6.52
C LYS A 242 -0.98 -18.65 -6.05
N LEU A 243 -1.26 -17.38 -5.77
CA LEU A 243 -2.59 -16.91 -5.36
C LEU A 243 -3.59 -16.97 -6.53
N GLY A 244 -3.11 -16.64 -7.73
CA GLY A 244 -3.98 -16.39 -8.87
C GLY A 244 -4.56 -14.98 -8.85
N LEU A 245 -4.89 -14.48 -10.05
CA LEU A 245 -5.30 -13.10 -10.28
C LEU A 245 -6.62 -12.76 -9.57
N GLU A 246 -7.63 -13.61 -9.67
CA GLU A 246 -8.95 -13.38 -9.03
C GLU A 246 -8.82 -13.21 -7.52
N VAL A 247 -8.13 -14.16 -6.87
CA VAL A 247 -7.88 -14.13 -5.43
C VAL A 247 -7.06 -12.90 -5.05
N TYR A 248 -6.07 -12.53 -5.86
CA TYR A 248 -5.28 -11.32 -5.62
C TYR A 248 -6.14 -10.06 -5.72
N CYS A 249 -6.94 -9.93 -6.79
CA CYS A 249 -7.77 -8.75 -7.01
C CYS A 249 -8.83 -8.55 -5.93
N ASP A 250 -9.42 -9.64 -5.43
CA ASP A 250 -10.38 -9.59 -4.32
C ASP A 250 -9.70 -9.29 -2.99
N ARG A 251 -8.64 -10.03 -2.66
CA ARG A 251 -7.97 -9.94 -1.35
C ARG A 251 -7.17 -8.64 -1.17
N TYR A 252 -6.57 -8.14 -2.25
CA TYR A 252 -5.69 -6.98 -2.22
C TYR A 252 -6.31 -5.74 -2.84
N LYS A 253 -7.64 -5.67 -2.98
CA LYS A 253 -8.31 -4.41 -3.31
C LYS A 253 -7.88 -3.31 -2.33
N PRO A 254 -7.35 -2.16 -2.81
CA PRO A 254 -6.99 -1.06 -1.94
C PRO A 254 -8.21 -0.64 -1.13
N ALA A 255 -8.03 -0.56 0.19
CA ALA A 255 -9.03 -0.01 1.07
C ALA A 255 -8.88 1.52 1.08
N ASP A 256 -9.98 2.21 0.82
CA ASP A 256 -10.03 3.66 0.92
C ASP A 256 -10.08 4.07 2.39
N ILE A 257 -9.41 5.18 2.73
CA ILE A 257 -9.59 5.82 4.05
C ILE A 257 -11.04 6.31 4.16
N LEU A 258 -11.60 6.75 3.03
CA LEU A 258 -12.97 7.20 2.91
C LEU A 258 -13.92 6.01 2.84
N VAL A 259 -14.77 5.88 3.86
CA VAL A 259 -15.83 4.84 3.86
C VAL A 259 -17.08 5.40 3.15
N PRO A 260 -17.60 4.74 2.09
CA PRO A 260 -18.80 5.20 1.39
C PRO A 260 -20.04 5.27 2.30
N PRO A 261 -20.98 6.19 2.06
CA PRO A 261 -22.27 6.19 2.75
C PRO A 261 -23.03 4.89 2.43
N GLY A 262 -23.52 4.19 3.46
CA GLY A 262 -24.37 3.01 3.27
C GLY A 262 -23.64 1.69 3.04
N SER A 263 -22.30 1.65 3.06
CA SER A 263 -21.58 0.39 3.13
C SER A 263 -21.99 -0.35 4.41
N LYS A 264 -22.80 -1.41 4.27
CA LYS A 264 -23.10 -2.31 5.37
C LYS A 264 -21.77 -2.96 5.78
N SER A 265 -21.43 -2.68 7.02
CA SER A 265 -20.14 -2.92 7.66
C SER A 265 -20.31 -3.92 8.78
#